data_AF-A0A0B8QD32-F1
#
_entry.id   AF-A0A0B8QD32-F1
#
_cell.length_a   1.000
_cell.length_b   1.000
_cell.length_c   1.000
_cell.angle_alpha   90.00
_cell.angle_beta   90.00
_cell.angle_gamma   90.00
#
_symmetry.space_group_name_H-M   'P 1'
#
loop_
_entity.id
_entity.type
_entity.pdbx_description
1 polymer ?
#
loop_
_entity_poly.entity_id
_entity_poly.type
_entity_poly.pdbx_seq_one_letter_code
_entity_poly.pdbx_strand_id
1 'polypeptide(L)'
;MNFYQPILRPAATEKELMVVSKLTSAFFGFAIIFIALFINSLKGLSLFDTMMYVGALISFPMTIPAFCGFFIKKTPDWAGWGTLLVGGVVSYIVGFVITADHIESWFGLNELTKREWADIKVALG
;
A
#
# COMPACT_ATOMS: atom_id res chain seq x y z
N MET A 1 19.26 -6.26 -3.90
CA MET A 1 20.19 -6.85 -2.90
C MET A 1 19.45 -7.62 -1.80
N ASN A 2 18.51 -7.03 -1.05
CA ASN A 2 17.86 -7.66 0.11
C ASN A 2 16.96 -8.89 -0.15
N PHE A 3 16.53 -9.15 -1.40
CA PHE A 3 15.60 -10.25 -1.69
C PHE A 3 16.20 -11.38 -2.54
N TYR A 4 17.23 -11.10 -3.35
CA TYR A 4 17.72 -12.03 -4.37
C TYR A 4 18.74 -13.05 -3.83
N GLN A 5 19.61 -12.63 -2.91
CA GLN A 5 20.64 -13.47 -2.29
C GLN A 5 20.10 -14.53 -1.31
N PRO A 6 19.09 -14.25 -0.45
CA PRO A 6 18.67 -15.20 0.58
C PRO A 6 17.66 -16.25 0.10
N ILE A 7 16.82 -15.93 -0.90
CA ILE A 7 15.61 -16.73 -1.24
C ILE A 7 15.76 -17.54 -2.52
N LEU A 8 16.48 -17.04 -3.53
CA LEU A 8 16.47 -17.64 -4.88
C LEU A 8 17.67 -18.55 -5.19
N ARG A 9 18.90 -18.19 -4.78
CA ARG A 9 20.09 -19.03 -4.97
C ARG A 9 21.28 -18.50 -4.14
N PRO A 10 21.67 -19.17 -3.04
CA PRO A 10 22.81 -18.75 -2.21
C PRO A 10 24.20 -18.90 -2.87
N ALA A 11 24.27 -19.47 -4.09
CA ALA A 11 25.50 -19.69 -4.86
C ALA A 11 25.48 -19.07 -6.27
N ALA A 12 24.88 -17.89 -6.42
CA ALA A 12 24.89 -17.18 -7.71
C ALA A 12 26.27 -16.55 -7.97
N THR A 13 26.87 -16.86 -9.13
CA THR A 13 28.16 -16.32 -9.56
C THR A 13 28.02 -14.80 -9.76
N GLU A 14 28.96 -13.99 -9.27
CA GLU A 14 28.90 -12.50 -9.31
C GLU A 14 28.53 -11.93 -10.70
N LYS A 15 28.94 -12.60 -11.77
CA LYS A 15 28.62 -12.23 -13.15
C LYS A 15 27.13 -12.31 -13.48
N GLU A 16 26.44 -13.35 -13.01
CA GLU A 16 24.99 -13.51 -13.19
C GLU A 16 24.23 -12.45 -12.37
N LEU A 17 24.68 -12.21 -11.14
CA LEU A 17 24.09 -11.17 -10.28
C LEU A 17 24.22 -9.78 -10.91
N MET A 18 25.34 -9.49 -11.57
CA MET A 18 25.57 -8.25 -12.31
C MET A 18 24.70 -8.12 -13.57
N VAL A 19 24.42 -9.21 -14.29
CA VAL A 19 23.53 -9.17 -15.46
C VAL A 19 22.08 -8.98 -15.02
N VAL A 20 21.65 -9.71 -13.99
CA VAL A 20 20.29 -9.59 -13.43
C VAL A 20 20.07 -8.19 -12.86
N SER A 21 21.04 -7.61 -12.15
CA SER A 21 20.90 -6.25 -11.62
C SER A 21 20.82 -5.21 -12.73
N LYS A 22 21.63 -5.33 -13.80
CA LYS A 22 21.55 -4.46 -14.98
C LYS A 22 20.19 -4.56 -15.67
N LEU A 23 19.68 -5.77 -15.89
CA LEU A 23 18.41 -5.99 -16.57
C LEU A 23 17.22 -5.49 -15.72
N THR A 24 17.26 -5.75 -14.41
CA THR A 24 16.26 -5.26 -13.46
C THR A 24 16.26 -3.73 -13.40
N SER A 25 17.44 -3.09 -13.33
CA SER A 25 17.56 -1.63 -13.34
C SER A 25 17.06 -1.02 -14.66
N ALA A 26 17.36 -1.64 -15.81
CA ALA A 26 16.85 -1.18 -17.10
C ALA A 26 15.32 -1.27 -17.17
N PHE A 27 14.73 -2.36 -16.68
CA PHE A 27 13.28 -2.52 -16.59
C PHE A 27 12.64 -1.47 -15.69
N PHE A 28 13.16 -1.25 -14.48
CA PHE A 28 12.65 -0.21 -13.58
C PHE A 28 12.80 1.19 -14.18
N GLY A 29 13.91 1.48 -14.87
CA GLY A 29 14.09 2.74 -15.58
C GLY A 29 13.02 2.96 -16.64
N PHE A 30 12.72 1.93 -17.44
CA PHE A 30 11.65 1.99 -18.44
C PHE A 30 10.27 2.18 -17.79
N ALA A 31 9.99 1.43 -16.71
CA ALA A 31 8.74 1.55 -15.97
C ALA A 31 8.53 2.96 -15.38
N ILE A 32 9.58 3.58 -14.81
CA ILE A 32 9.53 4.93 -14.27
C ILE A 32 9.22 5.96 -15.37
N ILE A 33 9.84 5.82 -16.55
CA ILE A 33 9.55 6.70 -17.69
C ILE A 33 8.08 6.57 -18.12
N PHE A 34 7.55 5.35 -18.19
CA PHE A 34 6.14 5.11 -18.50
C PHE A 34 5.20 5.76 -17.48
N ILE A 35 5.49 5.58 -16.18
CA ILE A 35 4.69 6.18 -15.10
C ILE A 35 4.75 7.70 -15.15
N ALA A 36 5.92 8.29 -15.42
CA ALA A 36 6.08 9.73 -15.54
C ALA A 36 5.27 10.32 -16.71
N LEU A 37 5.27 9.64 -17.87
CA LEU A 37 4.44 10.03 -19.01
C LEU A 37 2.94 9.87 -18.71
N PHE A 38 2.56 8.82 -18.00
CA PHE A 38 1.18 8.61 -17.57
C PHE A 38 0.68 9.72 -16.63
N ILE A 39 1.48 10.06 -15.60
CA ILE A 39 1.17 11.16 -14.68
C ILE A 39 1.10 12.50 -15.44
N ASN A 40 2.01 12.74 -16.39
CA ASN A 40 1.98 13.95 -17.21
C ASN A 40 0.70 14.07 -18.07
N SER A 41 0.13 12.94 -18.50
CA SER A 41 -1.13 12.89 -19.25
C SER A 41 -2.37 13.18 -18.38
N LEU A 42 -2.27 13.02 -17.05
CA LEU A 42 -3.36 13.35 -16.11
C LEU A 42 -3.39 14.86 -15.86
N LYS A 43 -4.01 15.60 -16.77
CA LYS A 43 -4.28 17.04 -16.61
C LYS A 43 -5.22 17.28 -15.42
N GLY A 44 -4.65 17.42 -14.22
CA GLY A 44 -5.42 17.70 -13.00
C GLY A 44 -4.70 17.42 -11.68
N LEU A 45 -3.66 16.57 -11.67
CA LEU A 45 -2.81 16.35 -10.51
C LEU A 45 -1.49 17.07 -10.70
N SER A 46 -1.11 17.93 -9.75
CA SER A 46 0.23 18.52 -9.74
C SER A 46 1.26 17.39 -9.55
N LEU A 47 2.41 17.48 -10.24
CA LEU A 47 3.55 16.60 -9.98
C LEU A 47 3.96 16.63 -8.50
N PHE A 48 3.81 17.80 -7.88
CA PHE A 48 4.04 18.00 -6.45
C PHE A 48 3.08 17.16 -5.59
N ASP A 49 1.78 17.18 -5.88
CA ASP A 49 0.79 16.40 -5.14
C ASP A 49 1.03 14.90 -5.30
N THR A 50 1.41 14.48 -6.51
CA THR A 50 1.74 13.07 -6.78
C THR A 50 2.95 12.61 -5.97
N MET A 51 4.02 13.43 -5.92
CA MET A 51 5.17 13.15 -5.07
C MET A 51 4.79 13.08 -3.59
N MET A 52 3.93 14.01 -3.14
CA MET A 52 3.45 14.05 -1.77
C MET A 52 2.62 12.81 -1.42
N TYR A 53 1.68 12.39 -2.28
CA TYR A 53 0.87 11.19 -2.07
C TYR A 53 1.69 9.90 -2.09
N VAL A 54 2.62 9.76 -3.04
CA VAL A 54 3.52 8.59 -3.07
C VAL A 54 4.38 8.55 -1.81
N GLY A 55 4.92 9.69 -1.38
CA GLY A 55 5.68 9.81 -0.14
C GLY A 55 4.85 9.44 1.10
N ALA A 56 3.60 9.89 1.16
CA ALA A 56 2.68 9.55 2.25
C ALA A 56 2.38 8.04 2.27
N LEU A 57 2.07 7.44 1.12
CA LEU A 57 1.76 6.01 1.00
C LEU A 57 2.93 5.11 1.38
N ILE A 58 4.18 5.52 1.12
CA ILE A 58 5.37 4.76 1.51
C ILE A 58 5.74 5.01 2.98
N SER A 59 5.62 6.25 3.46
CA SER A 59 5.98 6.60 4.84
C SER A 59 5.03 5.99 5.86
N PHE A 60 3.74 5.85 5.54
CA PHE A 60 2.74 5.23 6.43
C PHE A 60 3.12 3.82 6.89
N PRO A 61 3.35 2.84 5.99
CA PRO A 61 3.73 1.49 6.38
C PRO A 61 5.14 1.39 6.95
N MET A 62 6.05 2.34 6.66
CA MET A 62 7.38 2.37 7.29
C MET A 62 7.35 2.90 8.73
N THR A 63 6.42 3.81 9.01
CA THR A 63 6.27 4.41 10.33
C THR A 63 5.83 3.38 11.38
N ILE A 64 5.01 2.41 11.00
CA ILE A 64 4.49 1.40 11.93
C ILE A 64 5.61 0.47 12.48
N PRO A 65 6.48 -0.14 11.65
CA PRO A 65 7.65 -0.87 12.14
C PRO A 65 8.61 -0.01 12.97
N ALA A 66 8.79 1.27 12.59
CA ALA A 66 9.63 2.19 13.35
C ALA A 66 9.06 2.41 14.77
N PHE A 67 7.76 2.67 14.88
CA PHE A 67 7.06 2.77 16.18
C PHE A 67 7.11 1.45 16.96
N CYS A 68 6.84 0.31 16.31
CA CYS A 68 6.90 -1.00 16.96
C CYS A 68 8.31 -1.32 17.45
N GLY A 69 9.36 -0.87 16.76
CA GLY A 69 10.76 -1.06 17.14
C GLY A 69 11.15 -0.36 18.45
N PHE A 70 10.43 0.68 18.86
CA PHE A 70 10.63 1.28 20.19
C PHE A 70 10.20 0.36 21.33
N PHE A 71 9.17 -0.47 21.11
CA PHE A 71 8.63 -1.38 22.14
C PHE A 71 9.13 -2.82 21.99
N ILE A 72 9.41 -3.27 20.76
CA ILE A 72 9.80 -4.64 20.42
C ILE A 72 11.22 -4.63 19.86
N LYS A 73 12.19 -5.14 20.65
CA LYS A 73 13.63 -5.21 20.31
C LYS A 73 13.97 -5.96 19.01
N LYS A 74 13.04 -6.73 18.46
CA LYS A 74 13.17 -7.43 17.17
C LYS A 74 11.89 -7.22 16.36
N THR A 75 11.78 -6.08 15.69
CA THR A 75 10.69 -5.87 14.73
C THR A 75 10.88 -6.83 13.56
N PRO A 76 9.93 -7.75 13.29
CA PRO A 76 10.04 -8.63 12.13
C PRO A 76 9.93 -7.80 10.84
N ASP A 77 10.75 -8.11 9.83
CA ASP A 77 10.74 -7.43 8.51
C ASP A 77 9.37 -7.45 7.82
N TRP A 78 8.50 -8.37 8.25
CA TRP A 78 7.13 -8.52 7.74
C TRP A 78 6.12 -7.55 8.37
N ALA A 79 6.49 -6.79 9.40
CA ALA A 79 5.55 -5.89 10.10
C ALA A 79 4.96 -4.82 9.18
N GLY A 80 5.75 -4.27 8.25
CA GLY A 80 5.27 -3.27 7.29
C GLY A 80 4.30 -3.85 6.25
N TRP A 81 4.49 -5.11 5.86
CA TRP A 81 3.56 -5.83 4.97
C TRP A 81 2.30 -6.27 5.71
N GLY A 82 2.44 -6.68 6.97
CA GLY A 82 1.33 -7.10 7.82
C GLY A 82 0.33 -5.98 8.05
N THR A 83 0.79 -4.76 8.31
CA THR A 83 -0.09 -3.59 8.51
C THR A 83 -0.80 -3.18 7.23
N LEU A 84 -0.10 -3.25 6.09
CA LEU A 84 -0.67 -2.96 4.77
C LEU A 84 -1.75 -3.99 4.38
N LEU A 85 -1.50 -5.27 4.69
CA LEU A 85 -2.45 -6.36 4.47
C LEU A 85 -3.67 -6.26 5.40
N VAL A 86 -3.46 -6.02 6.70
CA VAL A 86 -4.56 -5.82 7.66
C VAL A 86 -5.38 -4.59 7.29
N GLY A 87 -4.74 -3.47 6.93
CA GLY A 87 -5.42 -2.27 6.44
C GLY A 87 -6.27 -2.57 5.21
N GLY A 88 -5.71 -3.24 4.20
CA GLY A 88 -6.43 -3.64 3.00
C GLY A 88 -7.60 -4.58 3.28
N VAL A 89 -7.43 -5.55 4.18
CA VAL A 89 -8.51 -6.47 4.59
C VAL A 89 -9.61 -5.72 5.33
N VAL A 90 -9.28 -4.82 6.26
CA VAL A 90 -10.27 -4.01 6.98
C VAL A 90 -11.02 -3.09 6.02
N SER A 91 -10.33 -2.39 5.13
CA SER A 91 -10.96 -1.56 4.10
C SER A 91 -11.86 -2.37 3.17
N TYR A 92 -11.47 -3.60 2.83
CA TYR A 92 -12.32 -4.50 2.05
C TYR A 92 -13.57 -4.93 2.82
N ILE A 93 -13.43 -5.33 4.08
CA ILE A 93 -14.56 -5.72 4.94
C ILE A 93 -15.53 -4.55 5.10
N VAL A 94 -15.04 -3.35 5.41
CA VAL A 94 -15.89 -2.16 5.56
C VAL A 94 -16.54 -1.76 4.25
N GLY A 95 -15.81 -1.80 3.13
CA GLY A 95 -16.32 -1.37 1.82
C GLY A 95 -17.28 -2.35 1.13
N PHE A 96 -17.13 -3.65 1.36
CA PHE A 96 -17.90 -4.70 0.67
C PHE A 96 -18.81 -5.52 1.57
N VAL A 97 -18.47 -5.71 2.86
CA VAL A 97 -19.21 -6.62 3.75
C VAL A 97 -20.16 -5.85 4.68
N ILE A 98 -19.77 -4.66 5.13
CA ILE A 98 -20.65 -3.84 5.98
C ILE A 98 -21.74 -3.19 5.10
N THR A 99 -22.95 -3.70 5.25
CA THR A 99 -24.18 -3.17 4.61
C THR A 99 -24.95 -2.32 5.64
N ALA A 100 -25.84 -1.42 5.21
CA ALA A 100 -26.63 -0.54 6.08
C ALA A 100 -27.30 -1.30 7.23
N ASP A 101 -27.91 -2.44 6.90
CA ASP A 101 -28.59 -3.34 7.83
C ASP A 101 -27.71 -3.83 8.99
N HIS A 102 -26.40 -4.02 8.77
CA HIS A 102 -25.47 -4.43 9.83
C HIS A 102 -25.17 -3.29 10.80
N ILE A 103 -25.02 -2.07 10.32
CA ILE A 103 -24.81 -0.88 11.17
C ILE A 103 -26.10 -0.56 11.93
N GLU A 104 -27.26 -0.67 11.29
CA GLU A 104 -28.58 -0.49 11.91
C GLU A 104 -28.81 -1.50 13.03
N SER A 105 -28.50 -2.78 12.80
CA SER A 105 -28.65 -3.83 13.82
C SER A 105 -27.67 -3.71 14.98
N TRP A 106 -26.44 -3.20 14.75
CA TRP A 106 -25.41 -3.05 15.78
C TRP A 106 -25.61 -1.80 16.65
N PHE A 107 -26.14 -0.72 16.08
CA PHE A 107 -26.39 0.54 16.79
C PHE A 107 -27.86 0.76 17.20
N GLY A 108 -28.79 -0.12 16.80
CA GLY A 108 -30.21 0.00 17.13
C GLY A 108 -30.86 1.24 16.51
N LEU A 109 -30.42 1.64 15.32
CA LEU A 109 -30.90 2.82 14.60
C LEU A 109 -32.10 2.45 13.71
N ASN A 110 -33.06 3.36 13.55
CA ASN A 110 -34.14 3.21 12.56
C ASN A 110 -33.56 3.21 11.13
N GLU A 111 -34.23 2.54 10.18
CA GLU A 111 -33.80 2.38 8.76
C GLU A 111 -33.08 3.62 8.23
N LEU A 112 -31.79 3.47 7.90
CA LEU A 112 -30.96 4.55 7.36
C LEU A 112 -31.44 4.86 5.95
N THR A 113 -31.73 6.13 5.72
CA THR A 113 -32.16 6.58 4.39
C THR A 113 -31.02 6.37 3.39
N LYS A 114 -31.31 6.01 2.13
CA LYS A 114 -30.30 5.77 1.07
C LYS A 114 -29.24 6.89 0.94
N ARG A 115 -29.58 8.11 1.35
CA ARG A 115 -28.68 9.28 1.34
C ARG A 115 -27.69 9.26 2.50
N GLU A 116 -28.12 8.88 3.69
CA GLU A 116 -27.25 8.75 4.88
C GLU A 116 -26.28 7.58 4.71
N TRP A 117 -26.73 6.50 4.06
CA TRP A 117 -25.84 5.41 3.67
C TRP A 117 -24.77 5.85 2.65
N ALA A 118 -25.13 6.71 1.70
CA ALA A 118 -24.17 7.27 0.75
C ALA A 118 -23.14 8.16 1.45
N ASP A 119 -23.57 8.98 2.42
CA ASP A 119 -22.68 9.83 3.21
C ASP A 119 -21.73 8.99 4.09
N ILE A 120 -22.22 7.93 4.72
CA ILE A 120 -21.41 6.98 5.51
C ILE A 120 -20.39 6.26 4.62
N LYS A 121 -20.79 5.84 3.42
CA LYS A 121 -19.90 5.16 2.48
C LYS A 121 -18.81 6.07 1.94
N VAL A 122 -19.11 7.36 1.78
CA VAL A 122 -18.12 8.40 1.39
C VAL A 122 -17.22 8.77 2.56
N ALA A 123 -17.70 8.73 3.81
CA ALA A 123 -16.88 9.01 4.99
C ALA A 123 -15.93 7.85 5.38
N LEU A 124 -16.28 6.61 4.99
CA LEU A 124 -15.49 5.40 5.28
C LEU A 124 -14.51 5.00 4.16
N GLY A 125 -14.62 5.60 2.98
CA GLY A 125 -13.73 5.38 1.82
C GLY A 125 -12.77 6.53 1.59
#